data_AF-A0A6N6WNT7-F1
#
_entry.id   AF-A0A6N6WNT7-F1
#
_cell.length_a   1.000
_cell.length_b   1.000
_cell.length_c   1.000
_cell.angle_alpha   90.00
_cell.angle_beta   90.00
_cell.angle_gamma   90.00
#
_symmetry.space_group_name_H-M   'P 1'
#
loop_
_entity.id
_entity.type
_entity.pdbx_description
1 polymer ?
#
loop_
_entity_poly.entity_id
_entity_poly.type
_entity_poly.pdbx_seq_one_letter_code
_entity_poly.pdbx_strand_id
1 'polypeptide(L)' 'MSTALATLAGKLAERVGMDSVDPQELITTLRQTAFKGDASDAQFIALLIVANQYGLN' A
#
# COMPACT_ATOMS: atom_id res chain seq x y z
N MET A 1 -11.00 -7.23 -0.58
CA MET A 1 -9.98 -6.31 -1.12
C MET A 1 -10.39 -5.86 -2.51
N SER A 2 -10.25 -4.57 -2.83
CA SER A 2 -10.47 -4.11 -4.21
C SER A 2 -9.27 -4.51 -5.09
N THR A 3 -9.53 -4.88 -6.35
CA THR A 3 -8.48 -5.17 -7.34
C THR A 3 -7.51 -4.00 -7.50
N ALA A 4 -8.00 -2.77 -7.36
CA ALA A 4 -7.17 -1.55 -7.42
C ALA A 4 -6.14 -1.48 -6.29
N LEU A 5 -6.50 -1.92 -5.08
CA LEU A 5 -5.61 -1.91 -3.93
C LEU A 5 -4.44 -2.88 -4.12
N ALA A 6 -4.73 -4.10 -4.58
CA ALA A 6 -3.71 -5.10 -4.87
C ALA A 6 -2.72 -4.61 -5.95
N THR A 7 -3.23 -3.97 -7.02
CA THR A 7 -2.38 -3.41 -8.08
C THR A 7 -1.49 -2.28 -7.57
N LEU A 8 -2.01 -1.35 -6.76
CA LEU A 8 -1.22 -0.24 -6.22
C LEU A 8 -0.17 -0.71 -5.22
N ALA A 9 -0.51 -1.69 -4.38
CA ALA A 9 0.44 -2.29 -3.45
C ALA A 9 1.56 -3.06 -4.17
N GLY A 10 1.23 -3.79 -5.24
CA GLY A 10 2.25 -4.46 -6.06
C GLY A 10 3.25 -3.49 -6.69
N LYS A 11 2.77 -2.37 -7.24
CA LYS A 11 3.64 -1.31 -7.78
C LYS A 11 4.54 -0.68 -6.72
N LEU A 12 4.01 -0.44 -5.53
CA LEU A 12 4.79 0.05 -4.40
C LEU A 12 5.88 -0.96 -4.03
N ALA A 13 5.53 -2.25 -3.92
CA ALA A 13 6.45 -3.34 -3.59
C ALA A 13 7.64 -3.40 -4.56
N GLU A 14 7.37 -3.37 -5.87
CA GLU A 14 8.40 -3.35 -6.92
C GLU A 14 9.37 -2.17 -6.75
N ARG A 15 8.86 -0.97 -6.44
CA ARG A 15 9.71 0.22 -6.34
C ARG A 15 10.53 0.28 -5.06
N VAL A 16 10.04 -0.27 -3.95
CA VAL A 16 10.82 -0.38 -2.71
C VAL A 16 11.73 -1.62 -2.68
N GLY A 17 11.78 -2.41 -3.77
CA GLY A 17 12.59 -3.64 -3.86
C GLY A 17 12.08 -4.75 -2.93
N MET A 18 10.77 -4.80 -2.69
CA MET A 18 10.07 -5.80 -1.87
C MET A 18 9.18 -6.70 -2.74
N ASP A 19 9.51 -6.87 -4.01
CA ASP A 19 8.84 -7.69 -5.01
C ASP A 19 8.77 -9.19 -4.64
N SER A 20 9.60 -9.65 -3.69
CA SER A 20 9.54 -11.00 -3.12
C SER A 20 8.59 -11.16 -1.94
N VAL A 21 7.99 -10.06 -1.44
CA VAL A 21 7.10 -10.07 -0.27
C VAL A 21 5.66 -10.24 -0.71
N ASP A 22 4.89 -11.04 0.04
CA ASP A 22 3.46 -11.18 -0.22
C ASP A 22 2.77 -9.80 -0.16
N PRO A 23 2.09 -9.37 -1.24
CA PRO A 23 1.37 -8.09 -1.25
C PRO A 23 0.40 -7.93 -0.08
N GLN A 24 -0.20 -9.02 0.39
CA GLN A 24 -1.14 -8.99 1.51
C GLN A 24 -0.43 -8.72 2.85
N GLU A 25 0.75 -9.29 3.04
CA GLU A 25 1.59 -9.05 4.21
C GLU A 25 2.14 -7.61 4.21
N LEU A 26 2.55 -7.12 3.04
CA LEU A 26 2.99 -5.72 2.86
C LEU A 26 1.86 -4.74 3.21
N ILE A 27 0.66 -4.95 2.67
CA ILE A 27 -0.51 -4.12 2.94
C ILE A 27 -0.87 -4.14 4.43
N THR A 28 -0.77 -5.31 5.07
CA THR A 28 -1.06 -5.47 6.52
C THR A 28 -0.04 -4.69 7.35
N THR A 29 1.25 -4.84 7.05
CA THR A 29 2.35 -4.13 7.71
C THR A 29 2.21 -2.63 7.55
N LEU A 30 1.96 -2.15 6.34
CA LEU A 30 1.78 -0.72 6.07
C LEU A 30 0.54 -0.15 6.79
N ARG A 31 -0.56 -0.89 6.86
CA ARG A 31 -1.73 -0.47 7.63
C ARG A 31 -1.45 -0.33 9.12
N GLN A 32 -0.75 -1.30 9.69
CA GLN A 32 -0.42 -1.32 11.12
C GLN A 32 0.60 -0.24 11.52
N THR A 33 1.48 0.16 10.59
CA THR A 33 2.60 1.07 10.90
C THR A 33 2.33 2.53 10.47
N ALA A 34 1.63 2.74 9.35
CA ALA A 34 1.36 4.10 8.84
C ALA A 34 0.13 4.76 9.48
N PHE A 35 -0.74 3.99 10.16
CA PHE A 35 -1.96 4.49 10.78
C PHE A 35 -1.96 4.21 12.28
N LYS A 36 -2.50 5.15 13.07
CA LYS A 36 -2.63 5.01 14.53
C LYS A 36 -3.74 4.04 14.97
N GLY A 37 -4.46 3.43 14.04
CA GLY A 37 -5.57 2.52 14.28
C GLY A 37 -5.98 1.80 12.99
N ASP A 38 -7.07 1.04 13.03
CA ASP A 38 -7.55 0.29 11.87
C ASP A 38 -7.92 1.24 10.72
N ALA A 39 -7.05 1.28 9.71
CA ALA A 39 -7.32 2.05 8.51
C ALA A 39 -8.27 1.27 7.60
N SER A 40 -9.31 1.96 7.15
CA SER A 40 -10.18 1.42 6.10
C SER A 40 -9.42 1.28 4.78
N ASP A 41 -9.90 0.38 3.91
CA ASP A 41 -9.36 0.23 2.55
C ASP A 41 -9.33 1.57 1.80
N ALA A 42 -10.31 2.45 2.03
CA ALA A 42 -10.37 3.78 1.40
C ALA A 42 -9.26 4.71 1.87
N GLN A 43 -8.92 4.72 3.16
CA GLN A 43 -7.82 5.51 3.71
C GLN A 43 -6.47 5.02 3.19
N PHE A 44 -6.32 3.71 3.07
CA PHE A 44 -5.09 3.12 2.53
C PHE A 44 -4.93 3.42 1.03
N ILE A 45 -6.01 3.33 0.24
CA ILE A 45 -6.02 3.75 -1.18
C ILE A 45 -5.65 5.22 -1.32
N ALA A 46 -6.22 6.10 -0.48
CA ALA A 46 -5.91 7.53 -0.53
C ALA A 46 -4.41 7.80 -0.28
N LEU A 47 -3.79 7.11 0.68
CA LEU A 47 -2.35 7.19 0.92
C LEU A 47 -1.55 6.72 -0.31
N LEU A 48 -1.89 5.57 -0.90
CA LEU A 48 -1.20 5.05 -2.09
C LEU A 48 -1.35 5.98 -3.30
N ILE A 49 -2.52 6.61 -3.50
CA ILE A 49 -2.72 7.61 -4.55
C ILE A 49 -1.82 8.82 -4.31
N VAL A 50 -1.80 9.36 -3.09
CA VAL A 50 -0.95 10.49 -2.73
C VAL A 50 0.52 10.15 -2.95
N ALA A 51 0.98 9.00 -2.46
CA ALA A 51 2.35 8.56 -2.66
C ALA A 51 2.70 8.41 -4.15
N ASN A 52 1.76 7.94 -4.98
CA ASN A 52 1.93 7.93 -6.44
C ASN A 52 2.07 9.34 -7.03
N GLN A 53 1.22 10.28 -6.60
CA GLN A 53 1.19 11.67 -7.10
C GLN A 53 2.44 12.45 -6.74
N TYR A 54 3.02 12.21 -5.57
CA TYR A 54 4.27 12.84 -5.12
C TYR A 54 5.52 12.07 -5.56
N GLY A 55 5.37 11.03 -6.38
CA GLY A 55 6.49 10.19 -6.84
C GLY A 55 7.20 9.48 -5.69
N LEU A 56 6.50 9.27 -4.56
CA LEU A 56 6.96 8.52 -3.40
C LEU A 56 6.67 7.02 -3.52
N ASN A 57 5.76 6.62 -4.42
CA ASN A 57 5.53 5.21 -4.80
C ASN A 57 6.53 4.74 -5.80
#